data_AF-A0A950T3L4-F1
#
_entry.id   AF-A0A950T3L4-F1
#
_cell.length_a   1.000
_cell.length_b   1.000
_cell.length_c   1.000
_cell.angle_alpha   90.00
_cell.angle_beta   90.00
_cell.angle_gamma   90.00
#
_symmetry.space_group_name_H-M   'P 1'
#
loop_
_entity.id
_entity.type
_entity.pdbx_description
1 polymer ?
#
loop_
_entity_poly.entity_id
_entity_poly.type
_entity_poly.pdbx_seq_one_letter_code
_entity_poly.pdbx_strand_id
1 'polypeptide(L)'
;MTNFVRKTLTITEWEVRKLRHDPTDLVTRAVQPVLWLLVFGEVFTRVRAIPTGNVSYLEFMSPGILAQSILFLSIFTGIAVVWERDLG
;
A
#
# COMPACT_ATOMS: atom_id res chain seq x y z
N MET A 1 -21.97 -10.62 -22.92
CA MET A 1 -20.66 -9.95 -22.72
C MET A 1 -20.80 -8.50 -22.24
N THR A 2 -21.62 -7.69 -22.91
CA THR A 2 -21.88 -6.26 -22.56
C THR A 2 -22.37 -6.03 -21.13
N ASN A 3 -23.20 -6.94 -20.59
CA ASN A 3 -23.71 -6.85 -19.22
C ASN A 3 -22.66 -7.14 -18.14
N PHE A 4 -21.67 -7.99 -18.44
CA PHE A 4 -20.58 -8.30 -17.50
C PHE A 4 -19.67 -7.09 -17.35
N VAL A 5 -19.24 -6.52 -18.48
CA VAL A 5 -18.41 -5.31 -18.52
C VAL A 5 -19.09 -4.14 -17.81
N ARG A 6 -20.39 -3.94 -18.02
CA ARG A 6 -21.14 -2.88 -17.34
C ARG A 6 -21.21 -3.10 -15.83
N LYS A 7 -21.45 -4.33 -15.36
CA LYS A 7 -21.47 -4.64 -13.92
C LYS A 7 -20.10 -4.44 -13.26
N THR A 8 -19.03 -4.90 -13.90
CA THR A 8 -17.66 -4.68 -13.42
C THR A 8 -17.35 -3.18 -13.34
N LEU A 9 -17.70 -2.41 -14.37
CA LEU A 9 -17.54 -0.95 -14.36
C LEU A 9 -18.32 -0.28 -13.23
N THR A 10 -19.57 -0.68 -12.99
CA THR A 10 -20.37 -0.12 -11.90
C THR A 10 -19.77 -0.43 -10.53
N ILE A 11 -19.28 -1.65 -10.31
CA ILE A 11 -18.61 -2.03 -9.06
C ILE A 11 -17.33 -1.21 -8.88
N THR A 12 -16.49 -1.11 -9.91
CA THR A 12 -15.25 -0.31 -9.85
C THR A 12 -15.53 1.17 -9.58
N GLU A 13 -16.54 1.76 -10.22
CA GLU A 13 -16.93 3.15 -9.99
C GLU A 13 -17.40 3.37 -8.56
N TRP A 14 -18.17 2.42 -8.01
CA TRP A 14 -18.65 2.48 -6.63
C TRP A 14 -17.50 2.36 -5.63
N GLU A 15 -16.56 1.45 -5.87
CA GLU A 15 -15.37 1.26 -5.05
C GLU A 15 -14.49 2.52 -5.04
N VAL A 16 -14.27 3.15 -6.20
CA VAL A 16 -13.52 4.42 -6.33
C VAL A 16 -14.20 5.56 -5.57
N ARG A 17 -15.53 5.65 -5.63
CA ARG A 17 -16.29 6.66 -4.88
C ARG A 17 -16.22 6.43 -3.38
N LYS A 18 -16.28 5.17 -2.93
CA LYS A 18 -16.12 4.78 -1.52
C LYS A 18 -14.73 5.14 -1.01
N LEU A 19 -13.70 4.85 -1.81
CA LEU A 19 -12.31 5.19 -1.49
C LEU A 19 -12.08 6.70 -1.35
N ARG A 20 -12.83 7.52 -2.10
CA ARG A 20 -12.82 8.99 -1.94
C ARG A 20 -13.60 9.49 -0.72
N HIS A 21 -14.60 8.75 -0.26
CA HIS A 21 -15.46 9.18 0.84
C HIS A 21 -14.89 8.81 2.21
N ASP A 22 -14.15 7.69 2.31
CA ASP A 22 -13.46 7.24 3.52
C ASP A 22 -11.92 7.32 3.37
N PRO A 23 -11.33 8.53 3.32
CA PRO A 23 -9.88 8.68 3.26
C PRO A 23 -9.19 8.18 4.54
N THR A 24 -9.89 8.10 5.66
CA THR A 24 -9.35 7.69 6.97
C THR A 24 -8.81 6.26 6.95
N ASP A 25 -9.50 5.34 6.27
CA ASP A 25 -9.06 3.94 6.17
C ASP A 25 -7.76 3.83 5.35
N LEU A 26 -7.67 4.56 4.23
CA LEU A 26 -6.45 4.68 3.44
C LEU A 26 -5.30 5.30 4.23
N VAL A 27 -5.55 6.40 4.94
CA VAL A 27 -4.54 7.07 5.76
C VAL A 27 -4.01 6.12 6.83
N THR A 28 -4.90 5.43 7.54
CA THR A 28 -4.52 4.49 8.62
C THR A 28 -3.66 3.35 8.08
N ARG A 29 -3.96 2.83 6.89
CA ARG A 29 -3.15 1.80 6.20
C ARG A 29 -1.80 2.34 5.70
N ALA A 30 -1.73 3.63 5.37
CA ALA A 30 -0.50 4.30 4.94
C ALA A 30 0.42 4.72 6.10
N VAL A 31 -0.10 4.82 7.34
CA VAL A 31 0.72 5.18 8.51
C VAL A 31 1.86 4.19 8.73
N GLN A 32 1.59 2.89 8.63
CA GLN A 32 2.59 1.84 8.86
C GLN A 32 3.79 1.91 7.89
N PRO A 33 3.61 1.95 6.55
CA PRO A 33 4.73 2.10 5.62
C PRO A 33 5.48 3.42 5.78
N VAL A 34 4.78 4.52 6.06
CA VAL A 34 5.42 5.84 6.27
C VAL A 34 6.27 5.83 7.54
N LEU A 35 5.80 5.26 8.64
CA LEU A 35 6.57 5.12 9.87
C LEU A 35 7.85 4.30 9.63
N TRP A 36 7.77 3.20 8.87
CA TRP A 36 8.95 2.42 8.53
C TRP A 36 9.95 3.20 7.67
N LEU A 37 9.46 3.97 6.69
CA LEU A 37 10.31 4.85 5.87
C LEU A 37 11.01 5.92 6.72
N LEU A 38 10.33 6.52 7.69
CA LEU A 38 10.90 7.53 8.58
C LEU A 38 11.94 6.93 9.53
N VAL A 39 11.61 5.82 10.19
CA VAL A 39 12.50 5.17 11.16
C VAL A 39 13.77 4.65 10.46
N PHE A 40 13.63 3.87 9.38
CA PHE A 40 14.79 3.37 8.66
C PHE A 40 15.53 4.48 7.91
N GLY A 41 14.81 5.45 7.34
CA GLY A 41 15.39 6.64 6.71
C GLY A 41 16.39 7.35 7.62
N GLU A 42 15.96 7.70 8.84
CA GLU A 42 16.82 8.38 9.82
C GLU A 42 17.94 7.48 10.36
N VAL A 43 17.65 6.21 10.67
CA VAL A 43 18.64 5.27 11.20
C VAL A 43 19.79 5.05 10.19
N PHE A 44 19.48 4.75 8.94
CA PHE A 44 20.52 4.49 7.94
C PHE A 44 21.27 5.75 7.48
N THR A 45 20.60 6.91 7.48
CA THR A 45 21.27 8.21 7.28
C THR A 45 22.33 8.47 8.35
N ARG A 46 22.04 8.12 9.60
CA ARG A 46 22.98 8.28 10.74
C ARG A 46 24.09 7.25 10.77
N VAL A 47 23.82 6.00 10.37
CA VAL A 47 24.83 4.93 10.37
C VAL A 47 25.83 5.09 9.22
N ARG A 48 25.52 5.88 8.15
CA ARG A 48 26.36 6.00 6.94
C ARG A 48 26.84 4.62 6.44
N ALA A 49 25.95 3.63 6.47
CA ALA A 49 26.32 2.22 6.31
C ALA A 49 26.76 1.85 4.88
N ILE A 50 26.38 2.64 3.86
CA ILE A 50 26.59 2.33 2.44
C ILE A 50 27.05 3.59 1.69
N PRO A 51 28.18 3.62 0.97
CA PRO A 51 28.57 4.78 0.20
C PRO A 51 27.63 4.95 -1.01
N THR A 52 26.48 5.60 -0.82
CA THR A 52 25.45 5.83 -1.86
C THR A 52 25.82 6.97 -2.82
N GLY A 53 27.06 7.47 -2.77
CA GLY A 53 27.49 8.61 -3.59
C GLY A 53 26.64 9.85 -3.30
N ASN A 54 25.94 10.35 -4.32
CA ASN A 54 25.10 11.56 -4.25
C ASN A 54 23.59 11.25 -4.09
N VAL A 55 23.22 9.97 -3.93
CA VAL A 55 21.82 9.53 -3.85
C VAL A 55 21.40 9.43 -2.39
N SER A 56 20.23 9.96 -2.06
CA SER A 56 19.68 9.90 -0.70
C SER A 56 19.40 8.46 -0.30
N TYR A 57 19.75 8.05 0.92
CA TYR A 57 19.43 6.71 1.43
C TYR A 57 17.92 6.43 1.41
N LEU A 58 17.10 7.47 1.56
CA LEU A 58 15.65 7.36 1.43
C LEU A 58 15.24 6.88 0.03
N GLU A 59 15.90 7.34 -1.03
CA GLU A 59 15.64 6.91 -2.42
C GLU A 59 16.12 5.47 -2.68
N PHE A 60 17.20 5.04 -2.03
CA PHE A 60 17.68 3.67 -2.13
C PHE A 60 16.74 2.66 -1.44
N MET A 61 16.24 3.00 -0.24
CA MET A 61 15.45 2.08 0.59
C MET A 61 13.95 2.12 0.30
N SER A 62 13.46 3.23 -0.26
CA SER A 62 12.05 3.41 -0.59
C SER A 62 11.44 2.29 -1.43
N PRO A 63 12.03 1.80 -2.55
CA PRO A 63 11.43 0.72 -3.32
C PRO A 63 11.32 -0.60 -2.53
N GLY A 64 12.29 -0.90 -1.66
CA GLY A 64 12.25 -2.11 -0.83
C GLY A 64 11.14 -2.08 0.22
N ILE A 65 11.02 -0.97 0.94
CA ILE A 65 9.97 -0.81 1.97
C ILE A 65 8.58 -0.75 1.31
N LEU A 66 8.45 -0.09 0.15
CA LEU A 66 7.22 -0.08 -0.63
C LEU A 66 6.83 -1.49 -1.10
N ALA A 67 7.78 -2.26 -1.64
CA ALA A 67 7.53 -3.63 -2.08
C ALA A 67 7.03 -4.52 -0.93
N GLN A 68 7.71 -4.48 0.23
CA GLN A 68 7.28 -5.21 1.42
C GLN A 68 5.86 -4.80 1.85
N SER A 69 5.57 -3.50 1.82
CA SER A 69 4.27 -2.97 2.26
C SER A 69 3.13 -3.38 1.32
N ILE A 70 3.36 -3.37 0.01
CA ILE A 70 2.40 -3.83 -1.00
C ILE A 70 2.15 -5.34 -0.85
N LEU A 71 3.20 -6.13 -0.61
CA LEU A 71 3.06 -7.57 -0.37
C LEU A 71 2.22 -7.84 0.88
N PHE A 72 2.51 -7.12 1.97
CA PHE A 72 1.71 -7.21 3.20
C PHE A 72 0.24 -6.89 2.91
N LEU A 73 -0.03 -5.72 2.30
CA LEU A 73 -1.39 -5.30 1.96
C LEU A 73 -2.11 -6.33 1.09
N SER A 74 -1.43 -6.89 0.08
CA SER A 74 -2.00 -7.91 -0.83
C SER A 74 -2.45 -9.17 -0.09
N ILE A 75 -1.69 -9.62 0.92
CA ILE A 75 -2.03 -10.82 1.70
C ILE A 75 -3.30 -10.57 2.52
N PHE A 76 -3.36 -9.46 3.28
CA PHE A 76 -4.52 -9.15 4.11
C PHE A 76 -5.79 -8.91 3.29
N THR A 77 -5.65 -8.19 2.17
CA THR A 77 -6.79 -7.94 1.27
C THR A 77 -7.26 -9.25 0.63
N GLY A 78 -6.34 -10.14 0.26
CA GLY A 78 -6.68 -11.48 -0.25
C GLY A 78 -7.47 -12.32 0.75
N ILE A 79 -7.05 -12.34 2.02
CA ILE A 79 -7.76 -13.05 3.10
C ILE A 79 -9.14 -12.44 3.34
N ALA A 80 -9.26 -11.12 3.38
CA ALA A 80 -10.54 -10.42 3.58
C ALA A 80 -11.55 -10.76 2.46
N VAL A 81 -11.10 -10.78 1.21
CA VAL A 81 -11.95 -11.15 0.06
C VAL A 81 -12.42 -12.61 0.17
N VAL A 82 -11.56 -13.53 0.62
CA VAL A 82 -11.96 -14.93 0.83
C VAL A 82 -13.03 -15.01 1.94
N TRP A 83 -12.81 -14.31 3.05
CA TRP A 83 -13.74 -14.28 4.18
C TRP A 83 -15.12 -13.72 3.80
N GLU A 84 -15.16 -12.65 3.00
CA GLU A 84 -16.42 -12.09 2.47
C GLU A 84 -17.17 -13.08 1.57
N ARG A 85 -16.45 -13.98 0.88
CA ARG A 85 -17.07 -15.03 0.06
C ARG A 85 -17.60 -16.21 0.88
N ASP A 86 -17.02 -16.48 2.05
CA ASP A 86 -17.46 -17.58 2.93
C ASP A 86 -18.65 -17.18 3.83
N LEU A 87 -18.85 -15.88 4.08
CA LEU A 87 -19.96 -15.35 4.88
C LEU A 87 -21.26 -15.07 4.09
N GLY A 88 -21.25 -15.21 2.76
CA GLY A 88 -22.40 -15.03 1.87
C GLY A 88 -22.83 -16.32 1.20
#